data_AF-A0A2U3AQ40-F1
#
_entry.id   AF-A0A2U3AQ40-F1
#
_cell.length_a   1.000
_cell.length_b   1.000
_cell.length_c   1.000
_cell.angle_alpha   90.00
_cell.angle_beta   90.00
_cell.angle_gamma   90.00
#
_symmetry.space_group_name_H-M   'P 1'
#
loop_
_entity.id
_entity.type
_entity.pdbx_description
1 polymer ?
#
loop_
_entity_poly.entity_id
_entity_poly.type
_entity_poly.pdbx_seq_one_letter_code
_entity_poly.pdbx_strand_id
1 'polypeptide(L)' 'MPAIHTFKNGQVEILNGLLEGIHHKIKVLKRNAFECRRLDHFQAKILLNRKDPEIGLHLE' A
#
# COMPACT_ATOMS: atom_id res chain seq x y z
N MET A 1 -15.66 20.33 -28.09
CA MET A 1 -14.26 20.18 -27.64
C MET A 1 -14.05 18.80 -27.00
N PRO A 2 -13.96 17.73 -27.82
CA PRO A 2 -13.84 16.35 -27.34
C PRO A 2 -12.52 16.07 -26.60
N ALA A 3 -11.40 16.67 -27.03
CA ALA A 3 -10.09 16.47 -26.44
C ALA A 3 -9.99 16.91 -24.95
N ILE A 4 -10.70 17.97 -24.57
CA ILE A 4 -10.72 18.48 -23.18
C ILE A 4 -11.44 17.50 -22.25
N HIS A 5 -12.51 16.87 -22.74
CA HIS A 5 -13.26 15.86 -21.99
C HIS A 5 -12.43 14.58 -21.81
N THR A 6 -11.75 14.12 -22.88
CA THR A 6 -10.84 12.97 -22.80
C THR A 6 -9.70 13.19 -21.81
N PHE A 7 -9.09 14.38 -21.80
CA PHE A 7 -8.02 14.70 -20.85
C PHE A 7 -8.50 14.70 -19.39
N LYS A 8 -9.68 15.27 -19.11
CA LYS A 8 -10.28 15.23 -17.78
C LYS A 8 -10.59 13.81 -17.31
N ASN A 9 -11.12 12.97 -18.20
CA ASN A 9 -11.42 11.58 -17.85
C ASN A 9 -10.14 10.78 -17.54
N GLY A 10 -9.08 10.96 -18.33
CA GLY A 10 -7.79 10.32 -18.06
C GLY A 10 -7.18 10.73 -16.72
N GLN A 11 -7.32 12.01 -16.32
CA GLN A 11 -6.88 12.46 -14.99
C GLN A 11 -7.63 11.77 -13.85
N VAL A 12 -8.95 11.57 -14.00
CA VAL A 12 -9.78 10.88 -13.01
C VAL A 12 -9.37 9.41 -12.89
N GLU A 13 -9.09 8.74 -13.99
CA GLU A 13 -8.61 7.35 -13.97
C GLU A 13 -7.24 7.21 -13.28
N ILE A 14 -6.32 8.14 -13.55
CA ILE A 14 -5.01 8.18 -12.88
C ILE A 14 -5.19 8.39 -11.37
N LEU A 15 -6.06 9.31 -10.96
CA LEU A 15 -6.34 9.56 -9.55
C LEU A 15 -6.98 8.35 -8.86
N ASN A 16 -7.93 7.69 -9.53
CA ASN A 16 -8.59 6.49 -9.00
C ASN A 16 -7.60 5.34 -8.82
N GLY A 17 -6.72 5.10 -9.79
CA GLY A 17 -5.67 4.07 -9.67
C GLY A 17 -4.70 4.37 -8.53
N LEU A 18 -4.36 5.63 -8.31
CA LEU A 18 -3.50 6.04 -7.20
C LEU A 18 -4.20 5.87 -5.84
N LEU A 19 -5.47 6.21 -5.76
CA LEU A 19 -6.29 6.01 -4.57
C LEU A 19 -6.44 4.53 -4.21
N GLU A 20 -6.67 3.68 -5.22
CA GLU A 20 -6.77 2.23 -5.04
C GLU A 20 -5.43 1.63 -4.56
N GLY A 21 -4.31 2.08 -5.14
CA GLY A 21 -2.97 1.71 -4.69
C GLY A 21 -2.67 2.12 -3.25
N ILE A 22 -3.09 3.32 -2.84
CA ILE A 22 -2.99 3.78 -1.44
C ILE A 22 -3.86 2.91 -0.53
N HIS A 23 -5.10 2.63 -0.94
CA HIS A 23 -6.04 1.85 -0.14
C HIS A 23 -5.52 0.43 0.08
N HIS A 24 -4.94 -0.21 -0.94
CA HIS A 24 -4.30 -1.51 -0.82
C HIS A 24 -3.15 -1.50 0.19
N LYS A 25 -2.24 -0.51 0.09
CA LYS A 25 -1.12 -0.36 1.03
C LYS A 25 -1.59 -0.16 2.47
N ILE A 26 -2.61 0.67 2.69
CA ILE A 26 -3.21 0.87 4.02
C ILE A 26 -3.79 -0.44 4.56
N LYS A 27 -4.46 -1.24 3.72
CA LYS A 27 -5.01 -2.54 4.12
C LYS A 27 -3.91 -3.52 4.55
N VAL A 28 -2.80 -3.60 3.80
CA VAL A 28 -1.63 -4.41 4.15
C VAL A 28 -1.00 -3.91 5.45
N LEU A 29 -0.85 -2.59 5.62
CA LEU A 29 -0.32 -1.97 6.84
C LEU A 29 -1.15 -2.33 8.07
N LYS A 30 -2.48 -2.19 7.98
CA LYS A 30 -3.41 -2.50 9.08
C LYS A 30 -3.37 -3.97 9.49
N ARG A 31 -3.28 -4.90 8.52
CA ARG A 31 -3.14 -6.34 8.81
C ARG A 31 -1.85 -6.64 9.57
N ASN A 32 -0.72 -6.08 9.11
CA ASN A 32 0.57 -6.27 9.76
C ASN A 32 0.64 -5.60 11.15
N ALA A 33 -0.11 -4.52 11.38
CA ALA A 33 -0.13 -3.80 12.65
C ALA A 33 -0.93 -4.54 13.74
N PHE A 34 -1.95 -5.31 13.36
CA PHE A 34 -2.82 -6.01 14.30
C PHE A 34 -2.06 -6.99 15.21
N GLU A 35 -1.02 -7.61 14.67
CA GLU A 35 -0.17 -8.57 15.40
C GLU A 35 0.97 -7.90 16.17
N CYS A 36 1.22 -6.62 15.92
CA CYS A 36 2.28 -5.86 16.57
C CYS A 36 1.75 -5.10 17.79
N ARG A 37 1.98 -5.64 18.99
CA ARG A 37 1.72 -4.94 20.26
C ARG A 37 2.67 -3.75 20.52
N ARG A 38 3.80 -3.67 19.81
CA ARG A 38 4.82 -2.62 19.94
C ARG A 38 5.17 -2.04 18.58
N LEU A 39 5.31 -0.71 18.52
CA LEU A 39 5.69 0.01 17.30
C LEU A 39 7.05 -0.43 16.74
N ASP A 40 8.01 -0.72 17.61
CA ASP A 40 9.36 -1.17 17.22
C ASP A 40 9.30 -2.48 16.43
N HIS A 41 8.47 -3.43 16.88
CA HIS A 41 8.27 -4.71 16.21
C HIS A 41 7.61 -4.51 14.85
N PHE A 42 6.65 -3.59 14.76
CA PHE A 42 6.00 -3.25 13.51
C PHE A 42 6.97 -2.66 12.48
N GLN A 43 7.83 -1.75 12.92
CA GLN A 43 8.87 -1.15 12.08
C GLN A 43 9.88 -2.21 11.59
N ALA A 44 10.29 -3.13 12.46
CA ALA A 44 11.16 -4.24 12.08
C ALA A 44 10.47 -5.17 11.05
N LYS A 45 9.20 -5.51 11.25
CA LYS A 45 8.41 -6.37 10.32
C LYS A 45 8.24 -5.73 8.93
N ILE A 46 8.04 -4.41 8.87
CA ILE A 46 8.02 -3.65 7.61
C ILE A 46 9.41 -3.64 6.94
N LEU A 47 10.47 -3.41 7.72
CA LEU A 47 11.83 -3.35 7.20
C LEU A 47 12.27 -4.70 6.63
N LEU A 48 11.93 -5.79 7.31
CA LEU A 48 12.19 -7.16 6.86
C LEU A 48 11.40 -7.50 5.60
N ASN A 49 10.10 -7.20 5.55
CA ASN A 49 9.30 -7.41 4.32
C ASN A 49 9.85 -6.67 3.10
N ARG A 50 10.48 -5.50 3.31
CA ARG A 50 11.04 -4.71 2.22
C ARG A 50 12.41 -5.20 1.74
N LYS A 51 13.21 -5.82 2.64
CA LYS A 51 14.55 -6.31 2.33
C LYS A 51 14.55 -7.76 1.86
N ASP A 52 13.81 -8.61 2.56
CA ASP A 52 13.79 -10.07 2.36
C ASP A 52 12.34 -10.58 2.50
N PRO A 53 11.55 -10.53 1.42
CA PRO A 53 10.12 -10.84 1.45
C PRO A 53 9.82 -12.30 1.83
N GLU A 54 10.73 -13.25 1.58
CA GLU A 54 10.59 -14.66 1.99
C GLU A 54 10.67 -14.84 3.52
N ILE A 55 11.49 -14.05 4.21
CA ILE A 55 11.68 -14.14 5.67
C ILE A 55 10.53 -13.43 6.38
N GLY A 56 10.06 -12.30 5.84
CA GLY A 56 8.94 -11.54 6.40
C GLY A 56 7.61 -12.31 6.45
N LEU A 57 7.46 -13.34 5.61
CA LEU A 57 6.29 -14.24 5.58
C LEU A 57 6.35 -15.36 6.64
N HIS A 58 7.55 -15.74 7.09
CA HIS A 58 7.77 -16.88 8.00
C HIS A 58 7.86 -16.49 9.49
N LEU A 59 7.72 -15.20 9.81
CA LEU A 59 7.82 -14.65 11.17
C LEU A 59 6.45 -14.52 11.87
N GLU A 60 5.46 -15.33 11.47
CA GLU A 60 4.15 -15.44 12.13
C GLU A 60 4.23 -16.23 13.45
#